data_AF-A0A3N5QB38-F1
#
_entry.id   AF-A0A3N5QB38-F1
#
_cell.length_a   1.000
_cell.length_b   1.000
_cell.length_c   1.000
_cell.angle_alpha   90.00
_cell.angle_beta   90.00
_cell.angle_gamma   90.00
#
_symmetry.space_group_name_H-M   'P 1'
#
loop_
_entity.id
_entity.type
_entity.pdbx_description
1 polymer ?
#
loop_
_entity_poly.entity_id
_entity_poly.type
_entity_poly.pdbx_seq_one_letter_code
_entity_poly.pdbx_strand_id
1 'polypeptide(L)'
;MQALTTKLFREIRQLSGQLIAIVVVIACGIANFVTFRSVETSLILSQNSYYEQAQFADVFLTARRVPESIRERILAVPGVAL
;
A
#
# COMPACT_ATOMS: atom_id res chain seq x y z
N MET A 1 21.02 10.72 41.86
CA MET A 1 20.37 10.38 40.57
C MET A 1 20.35 11.58 39.60
N GLN A 2 19.96 12.79 40.02
CA GLN A 2 19.89 13.97 39.13
C GLN A 2 21.24 14.53 38.62
N ALA A 3 22.33 14.45 39.39
CA ALA A 3 23.61 15.00 38.96
C ALA A 3 24.20 14.26 37.74
N LEU A 4 23.93 12.95 37.62
CA LEU A 4 24.43 12.12 36.54
C LEU A 4 23.71 12.42 35.22
N THR A 5 22.39 12.60 35.24
CA THR A 5 21.61 13.01 34.06
C THR A 5 21.97 14.41 33.57
N THR A 6 22.22 15.37 34.47
CA THR A 6 22.68 16.71 34.08
C THR A 6 24.05 16.68 33.40
N LYS A 7 24.96 15.83 33.87
CA LYS A 7 26.29 15.67 33.28
C LYS A 7 26.20 15.02 31.89
N LEU A 8 25.34 14.01 31.75
CA LEU A 8 25.08 13.29 30.50
C LEU A 8 24.47 14.22 29.43
N PHE A 9 23.55 15.11 29.82
CA PHE A 9 22.98 16.10 28.91
C PHE A 9 24.03 17.09 28.39
N ARG A 10 24.98 17.49 29.25
CA ARG A 10 26.09 18.36 28.85
C ARG A 10 27.02 17.67 27.85
N GLU A 11 27.31 16.39 28.07
CA GLU A 11 28.12 15.58 27.15
C GLU A 11 27.40 15.37 25.81
N ILE A 12 26.08 15.10 25.81
CA ILE A 12 25.26 15.03 24.60
C ILE A 12 25.32 16.35 23.82
N ARG A 13 25.23 17.50 24.50
CA ARG A 13 25.36 18.82 23.84
C ARG A 13 26.74 19.01 23.22
N GLN A 14 27.79 18.52 23.87
CA GLN A 14 29.16 18.61 23.37
C GLN A 14 29.42 17.70 22.15
N LEU A 15 28.76 16.54 22.09
CA LEU A 15 28.84 15.55 21.00
C LEU A 15 27.64 15.60 20.04
N SER A 16 26.92 16.72 20.02
CA SER A 16 25.63 16.87 19.34
C SER A 16 25.66 16.54 17.85
N GLY A 17 26.73 16.90 17.13
CA GLY A 17 26.85 16.59 15.70
C GLY A 17 26.83 15.08 15.40
N GLN A 18 27.56 14.28 16.18
CA GLN A 18 27.66 12.83 15.95
C GLN A 18 26.38 12.11 16.36
N LEU A 19 25.75 12.54 17.47
CA LEU A 19 24.47 11.99 17.91
C LEU A 19 23.35 12.29 16.90
N ILE A 20 23.28 13.52 16.39
CA ILE A 20 22.29 13.91 15.37
C ILE A 20 22.46 13.06 14.12
N ALA A 21 23.70 12.85 13.65
CA ALA A 21 23.95 12.00 12.48
C ALA A 21 23.40 10.57 12.67
N ILE A 22 23.62 9.96 13.83
CA ILE A 22 23.10 8.62 14.15
C ILE A 22 21.56 8.63 14.17
N VAL A 23 20.95 9.60 14.83
CA VAL A 23 19.49 9.72 14.93
C VAL A 23 18.86 9.90 13.55
N VAL A 24 19.45 10.73 12.69
CA VAL A 24 18.97 10.95 11.32
C VAL A 24 19.02 9.67 10.50
N VAL A 25 20.10 8.90 10.59
CA VAL A 25 20.23 7.63 9.86
C VAL A 25 19.19 6.62 10.34
N ILE A 26 18.99 6.49 11.65
CA ILE A 26 17.96 5.61 12.23
C ILE A 26 16.56 6.06 11.78
N ALA A 27 16.26 7.35 11.86
CA ALA A 27 14.97 7.90 11.45
C ALA A 27 14.70 7.66 9.96
N CYS A 28 15.72 7.83 9.10
CA CYS A 28 15.62 7.55 7.67
C CYS A 28 15.31 6.07 7.41
N GLY A 29 15.97 5.14 8.11
CA GLY A 29 15.71 3.71 7.99
C GLY A 29 14.28 3.33 8.39
N ILE A 30 13.79 3.86 9.51
CA ILE A 30 12.42 3.63 9.98
C ILE A 30 11.40 4.22 9.00
N ALA A 31 11.62 5.46 8.55
CA ALA A 31 10.76 6.13 7.58
C ALA A 31 10.66 5.34 6.28
N ASN A 32 11.78 4.81 5.78
CA ASN A 32 11.78 3.99 4.58
C ASN A 32 10.98 2.69 4.79
N PHE A 33 11.20 1.99 5.90
CA PHE A 33 10.44 0.77 6.20
C PHE A 33 8.92 1.02 6.28
N VAL A 34 8.51 2.08 6.97
CA VAL A 34 7.10 2.47 7.07
C VAL A 34 6.54 2.85 5.70
N THR A 35 7.30 3.60 4.90
CA THR A 35 6.90 4.02 3.55
C THR A 35 6.68 2.82 2.65
N PHE A 36 7.60 1.84 2.63
CA PHE A 36 7.46 0.63 1.82
C PHE A 36 6.17 -0.14 2.16
N ARG A 37 5.86 -0.30 3.45
CA ARG A 37 4.64 -0.98 3.90
C ARG A 37 3.37 -0.20 3.57
N SER A 38 3.43 1.13 3.66
CA SER A 38 2.32 2.01 3.33
C SER A 38 2.03 2.04 1.83
N VAL A 39 3.08 2.07 1.01
CA VAL A 39 2.99 2.03 -0.47
C VAL A 39 2.41 0.70 -0.92
N GLU A 40 2.88 -0.42 -0.39
CA GLU A 40 2.31 -1.75 -0.68
C GLU A 40 0.81 -1.78 -0.43
N THR A 41 0.39 -1.33 0.75
CA THR A 41 -1.03 -1.29 1.13
C THR A 41 -1.84 -0.37 0.23
N SER A 42 -1.29 0.80 -0.10
CA SER A 42 -1.96 1.79 -0.96
C SER A 42 -2.10 1.30 -2.39
N LEU A 43 -1.09 0.60 -2.93
CA LEU A 43 -1.16 -0.01 -4.26
C LEU A 43 -2.25 -1.08 -4.31
N ILE A 44 -2.32 -1.97 -3.31
CA ILE A 44 -3.34 -3.02 -3.27
C ILE A 44 -4.74 -2.40 -3.17
N LEU A 45 -4.93 -1.40 -2.31
CA LEU A 45 -6.20 -0.70 -2.20
C LEU A 45 -6.60 0.00 -3.50
N SER A 46 -5.66 0.70 -4.14
CA SER A 46 -5.92 1.36 -5.43
C SER A 46 -6.20 0.36 -6.54
N GLN A 47 -5.49 -0.77 -6.57
CA GLN A 47 -5.73 -1.85 -7.52
C GLN A 47 -7.14 -2.43 -7.33
N ASN A 48 -7.51 -2.78 -6.10
CA ASN A 48 -8.83 -3.34 -5.79
C ASN A 48 -9.94 -2.35 -6.15
N SER A 49 -9.78 -1.08 -5.77
CA SER A 49 -10.75 -0.04 -6.09
C SER A 49 -10.87 0.18 -7.61
N TYR A 50 -9.76 0.11 -8.34
CA TYR A 50 -9.76 0.19 -9.80
C TYR A 50 -10.50 -0.99 -10.44
N TYR A 51 -10.24 -2.23 -9.99
CA TYR A 51 -10.93 -3.42 -10.50
C TYR A 51 -12.43 -3.42 -10.18
N GLU A 52 -12.80 -2.99 -8.98
CA GLU A 52 -14.19 -2.90 -8.53
C GLU A 52 -14.96 -1.83 -9.33
N GLN A 53 -14.36 -0.66 -9.56
CA GLN A 53 -14.98 0.41 -10.34
C GLN A 53 -15.01 0.14 -11.85
N ALA A 54 -14.01 -0.55 -12.38
CA ALA A 54 -13.96 -0.91 -13.80
C ALA A 54 -14.95 -2.03 -14.17
N GLN A 55 -15.72 -2.55 -13.20
CA GLN A 55 -16.60 -3.72 -13.36
C GLN A 55 -15.88 -4.85 -14.08
N PHE A 56 -14.62 -5.09 -13.72
CA PHE A 56 -13.80 -6.09 -14.37
C PHE A 56 -14.45 -7.44 -14.13
N ALA A 57 -14.93 -8.09 -15.19
CA ALA A 57 -15.56 -9.40 -15.08
C ALA A 57 -14.54 -10.39 -14.50
N ASP A 58 -14.97 -11.21 -13.54
CA ASP A 58 -14.11 -12.28 -12.98
C ASP A 58 -13.62 -13.24 -14.07
N VAL A 59 -14.39 -13.38 -15.17
CA VAL A 59 -14.09 -14.23 -16.32
C VAL A 59 -14.52 -13.54 -17.61
N PHE A 60 -13.60 -13.45 -18.57
CA PHE A 60 -13.90 -13.01 -19.93
C PHE A 60 -14.04 -14.21 -20.87
N LEU A 61 -15.19 -14.33 -21.53
CA LEU A 61 -15.44 -15.38 -22.52
C LEU A 61 -15.74 -14.73 -23.88
N THR A 62 -14.89 -15.02 -24.87
CA THR A 62 -15.15 -14.61 -26.25
C THR A 62 -15.91 -15.73 -26.96
N ALA A 63 -17.14 -15.46 -27.38
CA ALA A 63 -17.95 -16.43 -28.08
C ALA A 63 -17.99 -16.12 -29.59
N ARG A 64 -17.63 -17.11 -30.44
CA ARG A 64 -17.57 -16.93 -31.89
C ARG A 64 -18.69 -17.73 -32.56
N ARG A 65 -19.53 -17.06 -33.36
CA ARG A 65 -20.72 -17.63 -34.03
C ARG A 65 -21.77 -18.18 -33.05
N VAL A 66 -22.25 -17.35 -32.12
CA VAL A 66 -23.36 -17.69 -31.23
C VAL A 66 -24.68 -17.19 -31.83
N PRO A 67 -25.72 -18.03 -31.93
CA PRO A 67 -27.07 -17.57 -32.28
C PRO A 67 -27.61 -16.58 -31.25
N GLU A 68 -28.27 -15.50 -31.70
CA GLU A 68 -28.88 -14.48 -30.82
C GLU A 68 -29.88 -15.08 -29.81
N SER A 69 -30.49 -16.22 -30.11
CA SER A 69 -31.39 -16.93 -29.19
C SER A 69 -30.71 -17.43 -27.90
N ILE A 70 -29.37 -17.58 -27.90
CA ILE A 70 -28.61 -17.99 -26.71
C ILE A 70 -28.26 -16.76 -25.84
N ARG A 71 -28.33 -15.54 -26.40
CA ARG A 71 -28.04 -14.29 -25.69
C ARG A 71 -28.95 -14.10 -24.47
N GLU A 72 -30.25 -14.34 -24.64
CA GLU A 72 -31.23 -14.23 -23.55
C GLU A 72 -30.95 -15.23 -22.42
N ARG A 73 -30.53 -16.46 -22.77
CA ARG A 73 -30.15 -17.48 -21.77
C ARG A 73 -28.87 -17.11 -21.01
N ILE A 74 -27.93 -16.41 -21.65
CA ILE A 74 -26.69 -15.94 -21.02
C ILE A 74 -27.00 -14.77 -20.07
N LEU A 75 -27.84 -13.83 -20.48
CA LEU A 75 -28.29 -12.71 -19.63
C LEU A 75 -29.16 -13.14 -18.45
N ALA A 76 -29.82 -14.30 -18.54
CA ALA A 76 -30.59 -14.86 -17.44
C ALA A 76 -29.70 -15.37 -16.28
N VAL A 77 -28.39 -15.51 -16.48
CA VAL A 77 -27.46 -15.90 -15.42
C VAL A 77 -27.16 -14.68 -14.54
N PRO A 78 -27.42 -14.76 -13.22
CA PRO A 78 -27.18 -13.65 -12.31
C PRO A 78 -25.68 -13.30 -12.25
N GLY A 79 -25.36 -12.02 -12.46
CA GLY A 79 -23.97 -11.52 -12.45
C GLY A 79 -23.30 -11.45 -13.83
N VAL A 80 -23.98 -11.84 -14.91
CA VAL A 80 -23.45 -11.71 -16.28
C VAL A 80 -23.86 -10.38 -16.90
N ALA A 81 -22.87 -9.57 -17.29
CA ALA A 81 -23.04 -8.38 -18.13
C ALA A 81 -22.47 -8.66 -19.53
N LEU A 82 -23.10 -8.09 -20.56
CA LEU A 82 -22.77 -8.27 -21.99
C LEU A 82 -22.20 -6.99 -22.59
#